data_AF-A0A433CAW2-F1
#
_entry.id   AF-A0A433CAW2-F1
#
_cell.length_a   1.000
_cell.length_b   1.000
_cell.length_c   1.000
_cell.angle_alpha   90.00
_cell.angle_beta   90.00
_cell.angle_gamma   90.00
#
_symmetry.space_group_name_H-M   'P 1'
#
loop_
_entity.id
_entity.type
_entity.pdbx_description
1 polymer ?
#
loop_
_entity_poly.entity_id
_entity_poly.type
_entity_poly.pdbx_seq_one_letter_code
_entity_poly.pdbx_strand_id
1 'polypeptide(L)'
;MDQPTFNLNIVSPQFPCGAAWLANALIELGVPLWELWGFDTRSEWALQEDGRYRYVAEHGPWQQTLASLQTGRLQVFDLSLQPRFSHGFPWQCDLSQRTVFIVRDPRDALYSEWQRQVRNRQIEAGTPFEVFLKMPFFGGPVSHIDLLWLHLRSWLAWCQQHPNRFKRLRFEDWKSEPQTQLAEACRWMGLEPEPLELARAVAASEVNRLQKVEARLLRDDPGARQFNRRGLRYEWRSAWQTDWFKAFGPHWTALFDALDYEPNPVAGQWPLCFDADDVLAWRGLDSEAERRRWSDHLFSEPLHRSSPAVSS
;
A
#
# COMPACT_ATOMS: atom_id res chain seq x y z
N MET A 1 6.54 -28.45 -7.19
CA MET A 1 5.70 -27.58 -6.36
C MET A 1 5.07 -26.60 -7.32
N ASP A 2 3.77 -26.74 -7.57
CA ASP A 2 3.05 -25.81 -8.43
C ASP A 2 3.19 -24.40 -7.86
N GLN A 3 3.50 -23.44 -8.74
CA GLN A 3 3.52 -22.05 -8.32
C GLN A 3 2.13 -21.71 -7.77
N PRO A 4 2.07 -20.98 -6.66
CA PRO A 4 0.80 -20.57 -6.12
C PRO A 4 -0.02 -19.77 -7.13
N THR A 5 -1.23 -20.24 -7.42
CA THR A 5 -2.15 -19.57 -8.32
C THR A 5 -2.84 -18.43 -7.55
N PHE A 6 -2.34 -17.21 -7.71
CA PHE A 6 -3.03 -16.00 -7.30
C PHE A 6 -3.98 -15.54 -8.41
N ASN A 7 -5.14 -15.02 -8.04
CA ASN A 7 -6.17 -14.57 -9.00
C ASN A 7 -6.58 -13.10 -8.84
N LEU A 8 -5.86 -12.37 -7.99
CA LEU A 8 -6.03 -10.94 -7.77
C LEU A 8 -4.70 -10.31 -7.32
N ASN A 9 -4.36 -9.14 -7.85
CA ASN A 9 -3.31 -8.31 -7.27
C ASN A 9 -3.91 -7.26 -6.33
N ILE A 10 -3.26 -7.02 -5.19
CA ILE A 10 -3.50 -5.87 -4.33
C ILE A 10 -2.18 -5.11 -4.23
N VAL A 11 -2.09 -3.97 -4.91
CA VAL A 11 -0.85 -3.23 -5.07
C VAL A 11 -0.90 -1.90 -4.34
N SER A 12 0.22 -1.53 -3.75
CA SER A 12 0.34 -0.30 -2.97
C SER A 12 1.78 0.21 -2.98
N PRO A 13 2.01 1.53 -2.88
CA PRO A 13 3.36 2.04 -2.72
C PRO A 13 4.00 1.50 -1.42
N GLN A 14 5.33 1.39 -1.37
CA GLN A 14 6.08 1.00 -0.16
C GLN A 14 6.14 2.15 0.88
N PHE A 15 5.01 2.81 1.06
CA PHE A 15 4.79 3.96 1.94
C PHE A 15 3.49 3.71 2.71
N PRO A 16 3.30 4.33 3.88
CA PRO A 16 2.10 4.11 4.69
C PRO A 16 0.81 4.52 3.96
N CYS A 17 0.12 3.57 3.35
CA CYS A 17 -1.13 3.77 2.60
C CYS A 17 -2.33 3.00 3.19
N GLY A 18 -2.10 2.25 4.27
CA GLY A 18 -3.09 1.43 4.95
C GLY A 18 -3.40 0.08 4.29
N ALA A 19 -2.62 -0.41 3.32
CA ALA A 19 -2.78 -1.76 2.76
C ALA A 19 -2.90 -2.87 3.83
N ALA A 20 -2.20 -2.74 4.95
CA ALA A 20 -2.30 -3.65 6.09
C ALA A 20 -3.72 -3.69 6.72
N TRP A 21 -4.47 -2.59 6.67
CA TRP A 21 -5.86 -2.55 7.10
C TRP A 21 -6.73 -3.47 6.24
N LEU A 22 -6.58 -3.42 4.91
CA LEU A 22 -7.31 -4.30 4.00
C LEU A 22 -6.92 -5.75 4.21
N ALA A 23 -5.62 -6.04 4.30
CA ALA A 23 -5.13 -7.38 4.60
C ALA A 23 -5.80 -7.92 5.87
N ASN A 24 -5.80 -7.14 6.95
CA ASN A 24 -6.42 -7.56 8.19
C ASN A 24 -7.93 -7.82 8.04
N ALA A 25 -8.65 -6.94 7.33
CA ALA A 25 -10.08 -7.10 7.08
C ALA A 25 -10.37 -8.36 6.22
N LEU A 26 -9.55 -8.63 5.21
CA LEU A 26 -9.70 -9.81 4.35
C LEU A 26 -9.50 -11.12 5.12
N ILE A 27 -8.55 -11.18 6.07
CA ILE A 27 -8.39 -12.35 6.94
C ILE A 27 -9.65 -12.59 7.78
N GLU A 28 -10.26 -11.53 8.32
CA GLU A 28 -11.51 -11.63 9.09
C GLU A 28 -12.69 -12.08 8.24
N LEU A 29 -12.67 -11.80 6.94
CA LEU A 29 -13.63 -12.27 5.96
C LEU A 29 -13.30 -13.67 5.41
N GLY A 30 -12.31 -14.36 5.97
CA GLY A 30 -11.94 -15.71 5.54
C GLY A 30 -11.23 -15.74 4.19
N VAL A 31 -10.54 -14.68 3.80
CA VAL A 31 -9.66 -14.69 2.62
C VAL A 31 -8.24 -15.06 3.05
N PRO A 32 -7.64 -16.09 2.43
CA PRO A 32 -6.27 -16.47 2.74
C PRO A 32 -5.27 -15.48 2.16
N LEU A 33 -4.29 -15.07 2.96
CA LEU A 33 -3.24 -14.13 2.53
C LEU A 33 -1.91 -14.84 2.32
N TRP A 34 -1.88 -15.80 1.40
CA TRP A 34 -0.71 -16.63 1.12
C TRP A 34 0.50 -15.87 0.60
N GLU A 35 0.29 -14.73 -0.05
CA GLU A 35 1.35 -13.86 -0.51
C GLU A 35 1.13 -12.47 0.07
N LEU A 36 2.04 -12.09 0.98
CA LEU A 36 2.05 -10.80 1.65
C LEU A 36 3.35 -10.08 1.35
N TRP A 37 3.32 -9.15 0.41
CA TRP A 37 4.44 -8.25 0.06
C TRP A 37 5.74 -8.99 -0.26
N GLY A 38 5.65 -10.06 -1.08
CA GLY A 38 6.79 -10.88 -1.49
C GLY A 38 7.10 -12.07 -0.58
N PHE A 39 6.33 -12.28 0.48
CA PHE A 39 6.51 -13.40 1.41
C PHE A 39 5.42 -14.46 1.26
N ASP A 40 5.82 -15.73 1.15
CA ASP A 40 4.90 -16.87 1.19
C ASP A 40 4.56 -17.23 2.64
N THR A 41 3.31 -17.05 3.03
CA THR A 41 2.82 -17.28 4.41
C THR A 41 2.10 -18.61 4.58
N ARG A 42 2.03 -19.48 3.56
CA ARG A 42 1.29 -20.76 3.66
C ARG A 42 1.77 -21.63 4.81
N SER A 43 3.09 -21.68 5.00
CA SER A 43 3.72 -22.47 6.07
C SER A 43 3.34 -21.98 7.47
N GLU A 44 2.79 -20.77 7.60
CA GLU A 44 2.30 -20.21 8.85
C GLU A 44 0.88 -20.71 9.21
N TRP A 45 0.25 -21.49 8.33
CA TRP A 45 -1.10 -22.05 8.53
C TRP A 45 -1.11 -23.58 8.41
N ALA A 46 -1.59 -24.25 9.45
CA ALA A 46 -1.77 -25.70 9.48
C ALA A 46 -3.23 -26.09 9.25
N LEU A 47 -3.51 -26.83 8.18
CA LEU A 47 -4.83 -27.42 7.94
C LEU A 47 -5.13 -28.46 9.03
N GLN A 48 -6.29 -28.32 9.66
CA GLN A 48 -6.81 -29.22 10.69
C GLN A 48 -7.73 -30.28 10.06
N GLU A 49 -7.98 -31.38 10.76
CA GLU A 49 -8.85 -32.48 10.28
C GLU A 49 -10.29 -32.03 9.97
N ASP A 50 -10.77 -30.98 10.63
CA ASP A 50 -12.11 -30.41 10.43
C ASP A 50 -12.18 -29.39 9.28
N GLY A 51 -11.11 -29.25 8.50
CA GLY A 51 -11.04 -28.35 7.34
C GLY A 51 -10.71 -26.90 7.69
N ARG A 52 -10.55 -26.54 8.97
CA ARG A 52 -10.10 -25.20 9.38
C ARG A 52 -8.58 -25.07 9.29
N TYR A 53 -8.10 -23.86 9.10
CA TYR A 53 -6.68 -23.53 9.17
C TYR A 53 -6.34 -22.92 10.52
N ARG A 54 -5.29 -23.42 11.16
CA ARG A 54 -4.73 -22.86 12.39
C ARG A 54 -3.50 -22.02 12.07
N TYR A 55 -3.45 -20.77 12.49
CA TYR A 55 -2.23 -19.98 12.42
C TYR A 55 -1.22 -20.49 13.45
N VAL A 56 -0.05 -20.93 13.01
CA VAL A 56 0.97 -21.59 13.85
C VAL A 56 2.24 -20.77 14.03
N ALA A 57 2.44 -19.69 13.27
CA ALA A 57 3.64 -18.87 13.41
C ALA A 57 3.66 -18.11 14.74
N GLU A 58 4.67 -18.38 15.57
CA GLU A 58 4.85 -17.77 16.90
C GLU A 58 5.59 -16.42 16.83
N HIS A 59 6.50 -16.30 15.87
CA HIS A 59 7.33 -15.11 15.68
C HIS A 59 7.32 -14.74 14.21
N GLY A 60 6.68 -13.62 13.88
CA GLY A 60 6.60 -13.15 12.50
C GLY A 60 6.23 -11.66 12.42
N PRO A 61 6.66 -10.96 11.36
CA PRO A 61 6.36 -9.54 11.17
C PRO A 61 4.85 -9.28 11.06
N TRP A 62 4.07 -10.29 10.69
CA TRP A 62 2.63 -10.17 10.46
C TRP A 62 1.83 -9.99 11.73
N GLN A 63 2.23 -10.60 12.85
CA GLN A 63 1.54 -10.34 14.12
C GLN A 63 1.68 -8.87 14.57
N GLN A 64 2.73 -8.18 14.12
CA GLN A 64 2.93 -6.74 14.39
C GLN A 64 2.18 -5.86 13.38
N THR A 65 1.83 -6.41 12.21
CA THR A 65 1.29 -5.67 11.07
C THR A 65 -0.22 -5.89 10.90
N LEU A 66 -0.74 -7.05 11.33
CA LEU A 66 -2.12 -7.52 11.18
C LEU A 66 -2.64 -7.99 12.54
N ALA A 67 -3.49 -7.18 13.19
CA ALA A 67 -3.97 -7.41 14.56
C ALA A 67 -4.72 -8.73 14.72
N SER A 68 -5.32 -9.21 13.64
CA SER A 68 -6.11 -10.43 13.59
C SER A 68 -5.28 -11.70 13.56
N LEU A 69 -3.98 -11.62 13.23
CA LEU A 69 -3.09 -12.77 13.21
C LEU A 69 -2.47 -12.98 14.59
N GLN A 70 -2.89 -14.04 15.27
CA GLN A 70 -2.36 -14.48 16.55
C GLN A 70 -2.22 -16.01 16.51
N THR A 71 -1.15 -16.54 17.13
CA THR A 71 -0.92 -17.98 17.23
C THR A 71 -2.16 -18.71 17.77
N GLY A 72 -2.52 -19.81 17.14
CA GLY A 72 -3.67 -20.63 17.50
C GLY A 72 -5.01 -20.16 16.92
N ARG A 73 -5.06 -19.01 16.22
CA ARG A 73 -6.27 -18.58 15.49
C ARG A 73 -6.73 -19.68 14.55
N LEU A 74 -8.03 -19.97 14.56
CA LEU A 74 -8.68 -20.86 13.61
C LEU A 74 -9.49 -20.04 12.60
N GLN A 75 -9.41 -20.40 11.33
CA GLN A 75 -10.11 -19.73 10.25
C GLN A 75 -10.57 -20.75 9.20
N VAL A 76 -11.80 -20.58 8.69
CA VAL A 76 -12.21 -21.21 7.44
C VAL A 76 -11.87 -20.24 6.32
N PHE A 77 -11.16 -20.71 5.30
CA PHE A 77 -10.78 -19.90 4.15
C PHE A 77 -11.65 -20.20 2.94
N ASP A 78 -12.11 -19.14 2.27
CA ASP A 78 -12.58 -19.20 0.91
C ASP A 78 -11.38 -19.16 -0.05
N LEU A 79 -11.10 -20.29 -0.69
CA LEU A 79 -9.98 -20.44 -1.62
C LEU A 79 -10.32 -19.91 -3.03
N SER A 80 -11.55 -19.45 -3.26
CA SER A 80 -11.98 -18.84 -4.53
C SER A 80 -11.30 -17.49 -4.77
N LEU A 81 -10.86 -16.80 -3.72
CA LEU A 81 -10.07 -15.57 -3.80
C LEU A 81 -8.71 -15.78 -3.13
N GLN A 82 -7.63 -15.58 -3.89
CA GLN A 82 -6.27 -15.71 -3.41
C GLN A 82 -5.48 -14.48 -3.86
N PRO A 83 -5.53 -13.38 -3.09
CA PRO A 83 -4.87 -12.14 -3.44
C PRO A 83 -3.36 -12.23 -3.23
N ARG A 84 -2.63 -11.49 -4.07
CA ARG A 84 -1.21 -11.19 -3.91
C ARG A 84 -1.03 -9.75 -3.49
N PHE A 85 -0.50 -9.50 -2.28
CA PHE A 85 -0.20 -8.14 -1.84
C PHE A 85 1.20 -7.74 -2.32
N SER A 86 1.34 -6.62 -3.03
CA SER A 86 2.65 -6.23 -3.56
C SER A 86 2.94 -4.74 -3.41
N HIS A 87 4.23 -4.46 -3.20
CA HIS A 87 4.81 -3.13 -3.40
C HIS A 87 5.45 -2.96 -4.78
N GLY A 88 5.28 -3.96 -5.64
CA GLY A 88 5.84 -3.99 -6.98
C GLY A 88 5.32 -2.85 -7.86
N PHE A 89 6.12 -2.55 -8.87
CA PHE A 89 5.71 -1.77 -10.03
C PHE A 89 4.88 -2.64 -10.98
N PRO A 90 4.14 -2.05 -11.95
CA PRO A 90 3.33 -2.81 -12.89
C PRO A 90 4.12 -3.91 -13.61
N TRP A 91 5.35 -3.62 -14.05
CA TRP A 91 6.22 -4.59 -14.72
C TRP A 91 6.74 -5.73 -13.83
N GLN A 92 6.58 -5.62 -12.51
CA GLN A 92 6.94 -6.68 -11.56
C GLN A 92 5.73 -7.56 -11.19
N CYS A 93 4.55 -7.27 -11.76
CA CYS A 93 3.30 -7.93 -11.46
C CYS A 93 2.77 -8.69 -12.67
N ASP A 94 1.98 -9.72 -12.42
CA ASP A 94 1.18 -10.38 -13.45
C ASP A 94 -0.03 -9.52 -13.75
N LEU A 95 0.04 -8.76 -14.84
CA LEU A 95 -0.97 -7.81 -15.27
C LEU A 95 -2.16 -8.47 -16.00
N SER A 96 -2.16 -9.81 -16.13
CA SER A 96 -3.33 -10.56 -16.60
C SER A 96 -4.46 -10.58 -15.58
N GLN A 97 -4.12 -10.47 -14.28
CA GLN A 97 -5.08 -10.48 -13.18
C GLN A 97 -5.75 -9.12 -12.95
N ARG A 98 -6.95 -9.15 -12.37
CA ARG A 98 -7.58 -7.95 -11.81
C ARG A 98 -6.70 -7.38 -10.68
N THR A 99 -6.69 -6.06 -10.53
CA THR A 99 -5.82 -5.37 -9.57
C THR A 99 -6.55 -4.32 -8.74
N VAL A 100 -6.45 -4.44 -7.41
CA VAL A 100 -6.80 -3.35 -6.48
C VAL A 100 -5.57 -2.47 -6.31
N PHE A 101 -5.69 -1.17 -6.58
CA PHE A 101 -4.62 -0.20 -6.38
C PHE A 101 -4.93 0.72 -5.19
N ILE A 102 -4.17 0.56 -4.10
CA ILE A 102 -4.34 1.34 -2.88
C ILE A 102 -3.44 2.56 -2.94
N VAL A 103 -4.05 3.73 -2.77
CA VAL A 103 -3.36 5.03 -2.78
C VAL A 103 -3.65 5.79 -1.49
N ARG A 104 -2.77 6.71 -1.15
CA ARG A 104 -2.94 7.68 -0.09
C ARG A 104 -2.47 9.03 -0.60
N ASP A 105 -2.97 10.11 -0.03
CA ASP A 105 -2.46 11.44 -0.34
C ASP A 105 -0.92 11.43 -0.17
N PRO A 106 -0.14 11.69 -1.24
CA PRO A 106 1.32 11.56 -1.22
C PRO A 106 1.98 12.35 -0.10
N ARG A 107 1.40 13.50 0.25
CA ARG A 107 1.87 14.38 1.34
C ARG A 107 1.80 13.66 2.69
N ASP A 108 0.67 13.02 2.96
CA ASP A 108 0.41 12.26 4.18
C ASP A 108 1.21 10.96 4.22
N ALA A 109 1.39 10.29 3.07
CA ALA A 109 2.18 9.08 2.96
C ALA A 109 3.66 9.34 3.29
N LEU A 110 4.28 10.35 2.66
CA LEU A 110 5.67 10.75 2.92
C LEU A 110 5.86 11.24 4.35
N TYR A 111 4.98 12.09 4.85
CA TYR A 111 5.04 12.58 6.22
C TYR A 111 4.95 11.43 7.23
N SER A 112 4.02 10.50 7.00
CA SER A 112 3.85 9.34 7.87
C SER A 112 5.07 8.41 7.82
N GLU A 113 5.74 8.30 6.67
CA GLU A 113 6.97 7.52 6.53
C GLU A 113 8.14 8.16 7.29
N TRP A 114 8.35 9.46 7.11
CA TRP A 114 9.37 10.21 7.84
C TRP A 114 9.23 10.02 9.35
N GLN A 115 8.02 10.25 9.87
CA GLN A 115 7.72 10.06 11.28
C GLN A 115 7.94 8.61 11.76
N ARG A 116 7.64 7.62 10.91
CA ARG A 116 7.89 6.21 11.19
C ARG A 116 9.38 5.92 11.29
N GLN A 117 10.19 6.44 10.37
CA GLN A 117 11.63 6.23 10.37
C GLN A 117 12.31 6.94 11.56
N VAL A 118 11.90 8.16 11.90
CA VAL A 118 12.36 8.87 13.11
C VAL A 118 12.05 8.05 14.36
N ARG A 119 10.78 7.62 14.51
CA ARG A 119 10.32 6.86 15.67
C ARG A 119 11.07 5.54 15.85
N ASN A 120 11.29 4.82 14.75
CA ASN A 120 12.00 3.54 14.75
C ASN A 120 13.53 3.71 14.69
N ARG A 121 14.06 4.92 14.88
CA ARG A 121 15.50 5.25 14.89
C ARG A 121 16.24 4.80 13.62
N GLN A 122 15.53 4.78 12.49
CA GLN A 122 16.11 4.47 11.17
C GLN A 122 16.80 5.69 10.57
N ILE A 123 16.39 6.90 11.01
CA ILE A 123 17.05 8.17 10.73
C ILE A 123 17.18 8.96 12.04
N GLU A 124 18.02 9.99 12.05
CA GLU A 124 18.25 10.82 13.23
C GLU A 124 16.97 11.59 13.62
N ALA A 125 16.71 11.73 14.93
CA ALA A 125 15.49 12.38 15.41
C ALA A 125 15.36 13.86 14.99
N GLY A 126 16.47 14.51 14.66
CA GLY A 126 16.52 15.89 14.18
C GLY A 126 16.48 16.03 12.66
N THR A 127 16.41 14.94 11.89
CA THR A 127 16.42 15.01 10.41
C THR A 127 15.22 15.82 9.91
N PRO A 128 15.43 16.97 9.24
CA PRO A 128 14.34 17.76 8.67
C PRO A 128 13.59 16.96 7.61
N PHE A 129 12.26 17.17 7.51
CA PHE A 129 11.44 16.45 6.55
C PHE A 129 11.92 16.65 5.09
N GLU A 130 12.32 17.87 4.73
CA GLU A 130 12.86 18.17 3.39
C GLU A 130 14.15 17.41 3.06
N VAL A 131 14.99 17.16 4.06
CA VAL A 131 16.20 16.33 3.92
C VAL A 131 15.78 14.89 3.69
N PHE A 132 14.85 14.38 4.49
CA PHE A 132 14.29 13.04 4.34
C PHE A 132 13.71 12.80 2.94
N LEU A 133 12.95 13.75 2.39
CA LEU A 133 12.36 13.63 1.04
C LEU A 133 13.43 13.35 -0.03
N LYS A 134 14.61 13.95 0.10
CA LYS A 134 15.76 13.80 -0.81
C LYS A 134 16.66 12.61 -0.51
N MET A 135 16.51 11.96 0.66
CA MET A 135 17.35 10.82 1.01
C MET A 135 17.11 9.66 0.02
N PRO A 136 18.16 8.93 -0.38
CA PRO A 136 18.04 7.70 -1.16
C PRO A 136 17.07 6.71 -0.50
N PHE A 137 16.12 6.19 -1.26
CA PHE A 137 15.19 5.19 -0.78
C PHE A 137 15.90 3.84 -0.65
N PHE A 138 16.10 3.37 0.59
CA PHE A 138 16.87 2.16 0.93
C PHE A 138 18.24 2.08 0.23
N GLY A 139 18.92 3.22 0.05
CA GLY A 139 20.23 3.29 -0.60
C GLY A 139 20.19 3.11 -2.13
N GLY A 140 19.00 3.09 -2.74
CA GLY A 140 18.81 3.05 -4.19
C GLY A 140 19.09 4.39 -4.90
N PRO A 141 19.07 4.42 -6.25
CA PRO A 141 19.43 5.59 -7.05
C PRO A 141 18.34 6.67 -7.12
N VAL A 142 17.36 6.66 -6.22
CA VAL A 142 16.18 7.53 -6.26
C VAL A 142 15.77 7.97 -4.85
N SER A 143 15.30 9.21 -4.74
CA SER A 143 14.85 9.77 -3.47
C SER A 143 13.50 9.20 -3.01
N HIS A 144 13.13 9.42 -1.74
CA HIS A 144 11.82 8.98 -1.22
C HIS A 144 10.66 9.65 -1.98
N ILE A 145 10.76 10.95 -2.24
CA ILE A 145 9.71 11.68 -2.95
C ILE A 145 9.59 11.18 -4.40
N ASP A 146 10.72 11.04 -5.11
CA ASP A 146 10.71 10.65 -6.52
C ASP A 146 10.27 9.19 -6.71
N LEU A 147 10.63 8.29 -5.78
CA LEU A 147 10.17 6.91 -5.86
C LEU A 147 8.66 6.81 -5.68
N LEU A 148 8.08 7.55 -4.73
CA LEU A 148 6.63 7.57 -4.55
C LEU A 148 5.95 8.11 -5.80
N TRP A 149 6.48 9.20 -6.38
CA TRP A 149 5.97 9.74 -7.65
C TRP A 149 6.00 8.66 -8.73
N LEU A 150 7.15 7.99 -8.91
CA LEU A 150 7.35 6.99 -9.94
C LEU A 150 6.39 5.81 -9.79
N HIS A 151 6.19 5.30 -8.56
CA HIS A 151 5.28 4.19 -8.29
C HIS A 151 3.83 4.55 -8.64
N LEU A 152 3.36 5.69 -8.12
CA LEU A 152 2.00 6.18 -8.37
C LEU A 152 1.78 6.48 -9.86
N ARG A 153 2.73 7.15 -10.50
CA ARG A 153 2.69 7.46 -11.94
C ARG A 153 2.61 6.20 -12.79
N SER A 154 3.47 5.21 -12.51
CA SER A 154 3.54 3.95 -13.27
C SER A 154 2.21 3.20 -13.22
N TRP A 155 1.64 3.03 -12.03
CA TRP A 155 0.36 2.35 -11.86
C TRP A 155 -0.79 3.12 -12.48
N LEU A 156 -0.84 4.45 -12.35
CA LEU A 156 -1.87 5.26 -13.00
C LEU A 156 -1.83 5.17 -14.52
N ALA A 157 -0.63 5.21 -15.10
CA ALA A 157 -0.42 5.09 -16.54
C ALA A 157 -1.00 3.76 -17.05
N TRP A 158 -0.68 2.68 -16.33
CA TRP A 158 -1.21 1.35 -16.63
C TRP A 158 -2.74 1.26 -16.45
N CYS A 159 -3.29 1.81 -15.35
CA CYS A 159 -4.73 1.85 -15.09
C CYS A 159 -5.51 2.55 -16.21
N GLN A 160 -4.97 3.63 -16.78
CA GLN A 160 -5.61 4.38 -17.87
C GLN A 160 -5.76 3.54 -19.15
N GLN A 161 -4.82 2.65 -19.42
CA GLN A 161 -4.88 1.74 -20.57
C GLN A 161 -5.83 0.56 -20.34
N HIS A 162 -6.18 0.27 -19.09
CA HIS A 162 -6.91 -0.94 -18.70
C HIS A 162 -8.02 -0.70 -17.65
N PRO A 163 -8.89 0.32 -17.79
CA PRO A 163 -9.76 0.78 -16.70
C PRO A 163 -10.66 -0.30 -16.08
N ASN A 164 -11.10 -1.29 -16.86
CA ASN A 164 -11.97 -2.37 -16.40
C ASN A 164 -11.27 -3.43 -15.53
N ARG A 165 -9.94 -3.39 -15.42
CA ARG A 165 -9.16 -4.35 -14.61
C ARG A 165 -8.76 -3.80 -13.24
N PHE A 166 -9.12 -2.56 -12.93
CA PHE A 166 -8.61 -1.85 -11.77
C PHE A 166 -9.72 -1.30 -10.87
N LYS A 167 -9.57 -1.50 -9.56
CA LYS A 167 -10.29 -0.72 -8.54
C LYS A 167 -9.28 0.06 -7.73
N ARG A 168 -9.36 1.38 -7.82
CA ARG A 168 -8.59 2.27 -6.96
C ARG A 168 -9.28 2.41 -5.60
N LEU A 169 -8.52 2.29 -4.52
CA LEU A 169 -8.98 2.53 -3.16
C LEU A 169 -8.13 3.62 -2.52
N ARG A 170 -8.75 4.70 -2.03
CA ARG A 170 -8.04 5.77 -1.33
C ARG A 170 -8.05 5.52 0.16
N PHE A 171 -6.91 5.79 0.80
CA PHE A 171 -6.77 5.73 2.24
C PHE A 171 -7.74 6.70 2.95
N GLU A 172 -8.16 7.76 2.29
CA GLU A 172 -9.02 8.78 2.87
C GLU A 172 -10.50 8.35 2.85
N ASP A 173 -10.90 7.52 1.90
CA ASP A 173 -12.29 7.09 1.73
C ASP A 173 -12.65 6.04 2.77
N TRP A 174 -11.87 4.97 2.89
CA TRP A 174 -12.15 3.91 3.89
C TRP A 174 -11.95 4.35 5.34
N LYS A 175 -11.33 5.51 5.59
CA LYS A 175 -11.23 6.11 6.93
C LYS A 175 -12.43 7.01 7.22
N SER A 176 -13.14 7.46 6.18
CA SER A 176 -14.44 8.12 6.29
C SER A 176 -15.54 7.10 6.50
N GLU A 177 -15.60 6.10 5.62
CA GLU A 177 -16.72 5.17 5.48
C GLU A 177 -16.19 3.72 5.37
N PRO A 178 -15.55 3.18 6.41
CA PRO A 178 -14.83 1.90 6.34
C PRO A 178 -15.70 0.74 5.88
N GLN A 179 -16.94 0.64 6.37
CA GLN A 179 -17.83 -0.46 6.03
C GLN A 179 -18.32 -0.39 4.57
N THR A 180 -18.72 0.80 4.10
CA THR A 180 -19.13 1.03 2.70
C THR A 180 -18.00 0.71 1.74
N GLN A 181 -16.80 1.25 2.01
CA GLN A 181 -15.64 1.08 1.15
C GLN A 181 -15.14 -0.37 1.14
N LEU A 182 -15.18 -1.06 2.28
CA LEU A 182 -14.88 -2.49 2.33
C LEU A 182 -15.89 -3.32 1.55
N ALA A 183 -17.19 -3.03 1.67
CA ALA A 183 -18.24 -3.72 0.93
C ALA A 183 -18.06 -3.56 -0.60
N GLU A 184 -17.77 -2.34 -1.06
CA GLU A 184 -17.48 -2.09 -2.48
C GLU A 184 -16.23 -2.82 -2.97
N ALA A 185 -15.15 -2.82 -2.18
CA ALA A 185 -13.95 -3.54 -2.53
C ALA A 185 -14.21 -5.04 -2.61
N CYS A 186 -14.93 -5.61 -1.63
CA CYS A 186 -15.30 -7.02 -1.59
C CYS A 186 -16.10 -7.45 -2.83
N ARG A 187 -17.18 -6.73 -3.15
CA ARG A 187 -17.98 -7.01 -4.35
C ARG A 187 -17.15 -6.96 -5.62
N TRP A 188 -16.29 -5.96 -5.76
CA TRP A 188 -15.40 -5.86 -6.90
C TRP A 188 -14.41 -7.04 -6.98
N MET A 189 -13.91 -7.52 -5.85
CA MET A 189 -13.06 -8.72 -5.77
C MET A 189 -13.83 -10.02 -6.03
N GLY A 190 -15.16 -10.00 -5.96
CA GLY A 190 -16.04 -11.16 -6.13
C GLY A 190 -16.48 -11.81 -4.81
N LEU A 191 -16.40 -11.08 -3.69
CA LEU A 191 -16.88 -11.50 -2.38
C LEU A 191 -18.21 -10.80 -2.07
N GLU A 192 -19.13 -11.53 -1.45
CA GLU A 192 -20.42 -11.00 -0.98
C GLU A 192 -20.57 -11.23 0.54
N PRO A 193 -19.75 -10.57 1.38
CA PRO A 193 -19.82 -10.73 2.82
C PRO A 193 -21.09 -10.09 3.39
N GLU A 194 -21.67 -10.73 4.40
CA GLU A 194 -22.85 -10.22 5.09
C GLU A 194 -22.53 -8.92 5.85
N PRO A 195 -23.51 -8.02 6.08
CA PRO A 195 -23.30 -6.76 6.78
C PRO A 195 -22.64 -6.91 8.16
N LEU A 196 -22.95 -8.00 8.88
CA LEU A 196 -22.36 -8.29 10.17
C LEU A 196 -20.89 -8.75 10.05
N GLU A 197 -20.53 -9.47 9.00
CA GLU A 197 -19.14 -9.87 8.72
C GLU A 197 -18.28 -8.65 8.42
N LEU A 198 -18.79 -7.75 7.58
CA LEU A 198 -18.15 -6.46 7.28
C LEU A 198 -17.93 -5.64 8.55
N ALA A 199 -18.95 -5.50 9.40
CA ALA A 199 -18.84 -4.76 10.65
C ALA A 199 -17.77 -5.35 11.58
N ARG A 200 -17.71 -6.69 11.71
CA ARG A 200 -16.68 -7.38 12.48
C ARG A 200 -15.28 -7.16 11.91
N ALA A 201 -15.11 -7.31 10.59
CA ALA A 201 -13.83 -7.12 9.91
C ALA A 201 -13.31 -5.68 10.06
N VAL A 202 -14.18 -4.68 9.90
CA VAL A 202 -13.86 -3.26 10.12
C VAL A 202 -13.42 -3.03 11.57
N ALA A 203 -14.21 -3.50 12.54
CA ALA A 203 -13.88 -3.34 13.94
C ALA A 203 -12.53 -3.98 14.27
N ALA A 204 -12.30 -5.21 13.83
CA ALA A 204 -11.04 -5.94 14.05
C ALA A 204 -9.82 -5.22 13.46
N SER A 205 -10.03 -4.47 12.37
CA SER A 205 -8.98 -3.75 11.65
C SER A 205 -8.75 -2.32 12.15
N GLU A 206 -9.43 -1.88 13.21
CA GLU A 206 -9.20 -0.55 13.80
C GLU A 206 -7.73 -0.34 14.21
N VAL A 207 -7.19 0.84 13.88
CA VAL A 207 -5.79 1.22 14.16
C VAL A 207 -5.43 1.06 15.64
N ASN A 208 -6.39 1.34 16.54
CA ASN A 208 -6.18 1.21 17.98
C ASN A 208 -5.90 -0.23 18.42
N ARG A 209 -6.40 -1.24 17.69
CA ARG A 209 -6.09 -2.65 17.97
C ARG A 209 -4.63 -2.96 17.66
N LEU A 210 -4.17 -2.56 16.47
CA LEU A 210 -2.76 -2.70 16.08
C LEU A 210 -1.82 -1.95 17.02
N GLN A 211 -2.14 -0.71 17.40
CA GLN A 211 -1.35 0.05 18.37
C GLN A 211 -1.22 -0.65 19.73
N LYS A 212 -2.27 -1.34 20.20
CA LYS A 212 -2.20 -2.14 21.43
C LYS A 212 -1.28 -3.35 21.27
N VAL A 213 -1.29 -3.99 20.10
CA VAL A 213 -0.38 -5.10 19.78
C VAL A 213 1.07 -4.62 19.72
N GLU A 214 1.35 -3.53 19.01
CA GLU A 214 2.68 -2.91 18.95
C GLU A 214 3.17 -2.49 20.34
N ALA A 215 2.31 -1.86 21.16
CA ALA A 215 2.66 -1.45 22.51
C ALA A 215 2.98 -2.63 23.43
N ARG A 216 2.35 -3.80 23.22
CA ARG A 216 2.70 -5.04 23.92
C ARG A 216 4.07 -5.53 23.46
N LEU A 217 4.26 -5.67 22.15
CA LEU A 217 5.52 -6.17 21.58
C LEU A 217 6.72 -5.30 21.95
N LEU A 218 6.59 -3.98 21.97
CA LEU A 218 7.66 -3.08 22.40
C LEU A 218 8.10 -3.26 23.86
N ARG A 219 7.20 -3.74 24.74
CA ARG A 219 7.58 -4.07 26.12
C ARG A 219 8.36 -5.38 26.19
N ASP A 220 8.01 -6.32 25.31
CA ASP A 220 8.52 -7.69 25.33
C ASP A 220 9.78 -7.85 24.46
N ASP A 221 9.97 -7.00 23.45
CA ASP A 221 11.07 -7.03 22.49
C ASP A 221 11.56 -5.60 22.16
N PRO A 222 12.76 -5.20 22.63
CA PRO A 222 13.37 -3.91 22.28
C PRO A 222 13.65 -3.69 20.78
N GLY A 223 13.65 -4.76 19.98
CA GLY A 223 13.80 -4.73 18.52
C GLY A 223 12.47 -4.55 17.78
N ALA A 224 11.33 -4.60 18.46
CA ALA A 224 10.03 -4.42 17.85
C ALA A 224 9.88 -3.00 17.26
N ARG A 225 9.17 -2.92 16.13
CA ARG A 225 8.98 -1.66 15.40
C ARG A 225 7.55 -1.19 15.52
N GLN A 226 7.36 0.12 15.47
CA GLN A 226 6.04 0.73 15.40
C GLN A 226 5.74 1.12 13.96
N PHE A 227 4.79 0.44 13.34
CA PHE A 227 4.37 0.71 11.97
C PHE A 227 3.15 1.65 11.93
N ASN A 228 2.29 1.56 12.94
CA ASN A 228 1.07 2.33 13.03
C ASN A 228 1.30 3.66 13.75
N ARG A 229 0.87 4.75 13.10
CA ARG A 229 1.04 6.12 13.62
C ARG A 229 -0.26 6.64 14.24
N ARG A 230 -0.93 7.59 13.59
CA ARG A 230 -2.22 8.15 14.06
C ARG A 230 -3.41 7.63 13.26
N GLY A 231 -3.18 7.12 12.04
CA GLY A 231 -4.24 6.70 11.14
C GLY A 231 -5.22 7.85 10.81
N LEU A 232 -4.76 9.10 10.84
CA LEU A 232 -5.58 10.26 10.48
C LEU A 232 -5.44 10.59 9.00
N ARG A 233 -6.45 11.28 8.47
CA ARG A 233 -6.50 11.79 7.10
C ARG A 233 -6.04 13.24 7.08
N TYR A 234 -5.39 13.63 5.98
CA TYR A 234 -5.02 15.01 5.67
C TYR A 234 -4.27 15.69 6.82
N GLU A 235 -3.45 14.92 7.51
CA GLU A 235 -2.70 15.43 8.65
C GLU A 235 -1.69 16.48 8.20
N TRP A 236 -1.17 16.34 6.97
CA TRP A 236 -0.33 17.33 6.31
C TRP A 236 -0.87 18.76 6.40
N ARG A 237 -2.20 18.97 6.48
CA ARG A 237 -2.83 20.29 6.59
C ARG A 237 -2.48 21.01 7.88
N SER A 238 -2.35 20.27 8.98
CA SER A 238 -2.02 20.80 10.31
C SER A 238 -0.59 20.48 10.74
N ALA A 239 0.06 19.53 10.06
CA ALA A 239 1.36 19.00 10.41
C ALA A 239 2.54 19.91 10.07
N TRP A 240 2.35 21.11 9.48
CA TRP A 240 3.13 22.36 9.68
C TRP A 240 2.93 23.39 8.55
N GLN A 241 3.05 24.68 8.89
CA GLN A 241 3.09 25.85 7.98
C GLN A 241 4.49 26.06 7.34
N THR A 242 5.19 24.98 6.99
CA THR A 242 6.52 25.06 6.36
C THR A 242 6.41 24.96 4.85
N ASP A 243 7.33 25.61 4.13
CA ASP A 243 7.42 25.67 2.67
C ASP A 243 7.70 24.32 1.96
N TRP A 244 7.60 23.18 2.65
CA TRP A 244 7.91 21.87 2.06
C TRP A 244 6.94 21.48 0.94
N PHE A 245 5.78 22.13 0.81
CA PHE A 245 4.95 22.03 -0.39
C PHE A 245 5.73 22.37 -1.65
N LYS A 246 6.79 23.20 -1.57
CA LYS A 246 7.70 23.49 -2.68
C LYS A 246 8.43 22.23 -3.20
N ALA A 247 8.49 21.16 -2.42
CA ALA A 247 9.05 19.88 -2.85
C ALA A 247 8.21 19.16 -3.91
N PHE A 248 6.90 19.44 -3.98
CA PHE A 248 5.98 18.78 -4.91
C PHE A 248 5.91 19.56 -6.23
N GLY A 249 6.97 19.48 -7.03
CA GLY A 249 7.12 20.17 -8.32
C GLY A 249 5.97 19.95 -9.32
N PRO A 250 6.02 20.60 -10.51
CA PRO A 250 4.91 20.59 -11.48
C PRO A 250 4.39 19.19 -11.86
N HIS A 251 5.26 18.18 -11.88
CA HIS A 251 4.90 16.78 -12.18
C HIS A 251 3.93 16.15 -11.15
N TRP A 252 3.87 16.70 -9.93
CA TRP A 252 2.93 16.26 -8.90
C TRP A 252 1.53 16.81 -9.10
N THR A 253 1.38 17.97 -9.73
CA THR A 253 0.06 18.61 -9.94
C THR A 253 -0.88 17.69 -10.72
N ALA A 254 -0.40 17.14 -11.85
CA ALA A 254 -1.17 16.19 -12.64
C ALA A 254 -1.48 14.90 -11.87
N LEU A 255 -0.57 14.47 -11.00
CA LEU A 255 -0.72 13.27 -10.21
C LEU A 255 -1.75 13.44 -9.08
N PHE A 256 -1.77 14.61 -8.41
CA PHE A 256 -2.82 14.93 -7.43
C PHE A 256 -4.20 14.90 -8.07
N ASP A 257 -4.37 15.56 -9.23
CA ASP A 257 -5.65 15.58 -9.93
C ASP A 257 -6.09 14.18 -10.35
N ALA A 258 -5.19 13.40 -10.96
CA ALA A 258 -5.50 12.04 -11.42
C ALA A 258 -5.88 11.09 -10.27
N LEU A 259 -5.31 11.29 -9.08
CA LEU A 259 -5.63 10.55 -7.86
C LEU A 259 -6.85 11.09 -7.09
N ASP A 260 -7.46 12.17 -7.57
CA ASP A 260 -8.57 12.88 -6.93
C ASP A 260 -8.22 13.50 -5.57
N TYR A 261 -6.99 13.99 -5.43
CA TYR A 261 -6.54 14.78 -4.28
C TYR A 261 -6.60 16.27 -4.54
N GLU A 262 -6.74 17.04 -3.47
CA GLU A 262 -6.63 18.49 -3.53
C GLU A 262 -5.27 18.91 -4.10
N PRO A 263 -5.22 19.93 -4.97
CA PRO A 263 -3.97 20.47 -5.48
C PRO A 263 -3.00 20.82 -4.36
N ASN A 264 -1.72 20.88 -4.72
CA ASN A 264 -0.72 21.39 -3.80
C ASN A 264 -1.02 22.88 -3.50
N PRO A 265 -1.06 23.31 -2.22
CA PRO A 265 -1.44 24.68 -1.90
C PRO A 265 -0.44 25.74 -2.37
N VAL A 266 0.81 25.34 -2.64
CA VAL A 266 1.88 26.19 -3.16
C VAL A 266 2.42 25.57 -4.44
N ALA A 267 2.81 26.39 -5.41
CA ALA A 267 3.49 25.88 -6.60
C ALA A 267 4.82 25.22 -6.19
N GLY A 268 4.94 23.93 -6.48
CA GLY A 268 6.19 23.21 -6.28
C GLY A 268 7.28 23.65 -7.24
N GLN A 269 8.52 23.49 -6.81
CA GLN A 269 9.71 23.95 -7.54
C GLN A 269 10.76 22.85 -7.75
N TRP A 270 10.69 21.76 -7.00
CA TRP A 270 11.70 20.69 -7.13
C TRP A 270 11.42 19.86 -8.39
N PRO A 271 12.39 19.73 -9.31
CA PRO A 271 12.29 18.79 -10.41
C PRO A 271 12.38 17.34 -9.89
N LEU A 272 11.92 16.39 -10.69
CA LEU A 272 12.25 14.98 -10.46
C LEU A 272 13.76 14.80 -10.60
N CYS A 273 14.38 14.12 -9.65
CA CYS A 273 15.85 13.97 -9.61
C CYS A 273 16.24 12.48 -9.56
N PHE A 274 16.18 11.83 -10.71
CA PHE A 274 16.68 10.47 -10.90
C PHE A 274 16.96 10.19 -12.37
N ASP A 275 17.85 9.22 -12.64
CA ASP A 275 17.99 8.63 -13.97
C ASP A 275 16.95 7.51 -14.13
N ALA A 276 16.09 7.63 -15.15
CA ALA A 276 15.00 6.67 -15.33
C ALA A 276 15.51 5.26 -15.68
N ASP A 277 16.59 5.13 -16.46
CA ASP A 277 17.14 3.83 -16.82
C ASP A 277 17.71 3.14 -15.58
N ASP A 278 18.49 3.86 -14.78
CA ASP A 278 19.07 3.35 -13.53
C ASP A 278 18.00 2.88 -12.54
N VAL A 279 16.93 3.67 -12.37
CA VAL A 279 15.86 3.32 -11.43
C VAL A 279 15.03 2.14 -11.94
N LEU A 280 14.73 2.08 -13.24
CA LEU A 280 13.98 0.96 -13.83
C LEU A 280 14.79 -0.34 -13.74
N ALA A 281 16.11 -0.29 -14.02
CA ALA A 281 17.01 -1.43 -13.83
C ALA A 281 17.09 -1.84 -12.36
N TRP A 282 17.25 -0.89 -11.44
CA TRP A 282 17.23 -1.16 -10.00
C TRP A 282 15.91 -1.78 -9.52
N ARG A 283 14.79 -1.50 -10.20
CA ARG A 283 13.48 -2.12 -9.97
C ARG A 283 13.23 -3.35 -10.84
N GLY A 284 14.28 -4.00 -11.33
CA GLY A 284 14.24 -5.32 -11.96
C GLY A 284 13.73 -5.33 -13.40
N LEU A 285 13.81 -4.20 -14.11
CA LEU A 285 13.51 -4.14 -15.54
C LEU A 285 14.82 -4.25 -16.35
N ASP A 286 15.28 -5.48 -16.58
CA ASP A 286 16.60 -5.73 -17.16
C ASP A 286 16.69 -5.50 -18.69
N SER A 287 15.55 -5.52 -19.39
CA SER A 287 15.49 -5.29 -20.83
C SER A 287 15.56 -3.79 -21.16
N GLU A 288 16.59 -3.38 -21.91
CA GLU A 288 16.74 -1.99 -22.38
C GLU A 288 15.54 -1.53 -23.21
N ALA A 289 14.99 -2.41 -24.05
CA ALA A 289 13.81 -2.10 -24.86
C ALA A 289 12.57 -1.84 -23.98
N GLU A 290 12.41 -2.62 -22.90
CA GLU A 290 11.33 -2.38 -21.94
C GLU A 290 11.57 -1.12 -21.11
N ARG A 291 12.83 -0.84 -20.72
CA ARG A 291 13.17 0.40 -20.00
C ARG A 291 12.85 1.63 -20.82
N ARG A 292 13.23 1.66 -22.10
CA ARG A 292 12.85 2.75 -23.02
C ARG A 292 11.34 2.91 -23.11
N ARG A 293 10.60 1.81 -23.30
CA ARG A 293 9.13 1.83 -23.37
C ARG A 293 8.49 2.42 -22.10
N TRP A 294 8.97 2.02 -20.92
CA TRP A 294 8.45 2.53 -19.66
C TRP A 294 8.84 4.00 -19.43
N SER A 295 10.09 4.38 -19.72
CA SER A 295 10.53 5.77 -19.67
C SER A 295 9.67 6.67 -20.55
N ASP A 296 9.43 6.29 -21.81
CA ASP A 296 8.56 7.05 -22.71
C ASP A 296 7.15 7.17 -22.10
N HIS A 297 6.59 6.08 -21.61
CA HIS A 297 5.24 6.05 -21.04
C HIS A 297 5.09 6.93 -19.79
N LEU A 298 6.11 7.01 -18.93
CA LEU A 298 6.12 7.79 -17.70
C LEU A 298 6.09 9.29 -17.96
N PHE A 299 6.76 9.76 -19.02
CA PHE A 299 6.97 11.19 -19.25
C PHE A 299 6.17 11.78 -20.42
N SER A 300 5.62 10.97 -21.34
CA SER A 300 4.91 11.48 -22.53
C SER A 300 3.39 11.52 -22.40
N GLU A 301 2.76 10.62 -21.64
CA GLU A 301 1.30 10.52 -21.57
C GLU A 301 0.69 11.47 -20.53
N PRO A 302 -0.30 12.31 -20.89
CA PRO A 302 -1.02 13.11 -19.91
C PRO A 302 -1.83 12.21 -18.97
N LEU A 303 -1.79 12.53 -17.67
CA LEU A 303 -2.64 11.86 -16.70
C LEU A 303 -4.07 12.43 -16.75
N HIS A 304 -5.06 11.56 -16.87
CA HIS A 304 -6.47 11.87 -16.71
C HIS A 304 -7.05 11.26 -15.43
N ARG A 305 -8.06 11.91 -14.86
CA ARG A 305 -8.89 11.32 -13.80
C ARG A 305 -9.48 10.00 -14.31
N SER A 306 -9.31 8.95 -13.53
CA SER A 306 -10.02 7.69 -13.77
C SER A 306 -11.52 7.96 -13.63
N SER A 307 -12.28 7.91 -14.74
CA SER A 307 -13.74 7.92 -14.66
C SER A 307 -14.20 6.75 -13.79
N PRO A 308 -15.18 6.95 -12.90
CA PRO A 308 -15.77 5.84 -12.19
C PRO A 308 -16.31 4.86 -13.24
N ALA A 309 -15.90 3.59 -13.14
CA ALA A 309 -16.50 2.53 -13.93
C ALA A 309 -18.00 2.60 -13.65
N VAL A 310 -18.78 2.95 -14.67
CA VAL A 310 -20.24 2.92 -14.59
C VAL A 310 -20.60 1.45 -14.36
N SER A 311 -21.01 1.13 -13.13
CA SER A 311 -21.61 -0.15 -12.80
C SER A 311 -22.86 -0.30 -13.69
N SER A 312 -22.79 -1.24 -14.63
CA SER A 312 -23.94 -1.71 -15.41
C SER A 312 -24.53 -2.94 -14.74
#